data_AF-A0A3D8VQ20-F1
#
_entry.id   AF-A0A3D8VQ20-F1
#
_cell.length_a   1.000
_cell.length_b   1.000
_cell.length_c   1.000
_cell.angle_alpha   90.00
_cell.angle_beta   90.00
_cell.angle_gamma   90.00
#
_symmetry.space_group_name_H-M   'P 1'
#
loop_
_entity.id
_entity.type
_entity.pdbx_description
1 polymer ?
#
loop_
_entity_poly.entity_id
_entity_poly.type
_entity_poly.pdbx_seq_one_letter_code
_entity_poly.pdbx_strand_id
1 'polypeptide(L)'
;MVVFVFSLVFILSAHGVQAAGTITVGDALYIPNGTDVAVEGYIVGVPVGIDTVEQSNFTSDYALAVADDASETQVDDMIFVKLDSEYRSEYGLQNNPGLMGTKIRIDGTRDDYFAHQGIEYVTSLSKVSTDDGGSGDDDGSTYTGSYYQDAEGLSGYALKQSLHEIIDDHTELSYSNVWDALRHTDEDPSNSNNVLLLYSGKSYSKYDNGGYVDDWNREHVWAKSHGDFGTSMGAGTDIHHLRPTDVTVNSARGNLDFDEGGSAFYEAPGTYYDGDSWEPRDAVKGDVARMI
;
A
#
# COMPACT_ATOMS: atom_id res chain seq x y z
N MET A 1 6.91 63.78 20.42
CA MET A 1 6.28 62.90 19.41
C MET A 1 7.17 61.67 19.30
N VAL A 2 6.82 60.58 20.00
CA VAL A 2 7.61 59.35 20.03
C VAL A 2 7.22 58.54 18.79
N VAL A 3 8.17 58.35 17.87
CA VAL A 3 7.97 57.56 16.65
C VAL A 3 8.24 56.10 16.99
N PHE A 4 7.18 55.30 17.03
CA PHE A 4 7.29 53.84 17.09
C PHE A 4 7.58 53.30 15.68
N VAL A 5 8.75 52.70 15.50
CA VAL A 5 9.09 51.94 14.29
C VAL A 5 8.52 50.53 14.46
N PHE A 6 7.41 50.23 13.79
CA PHE A 6 6.90 48.87 13.65
C PHE A 6 7.75 48.15 12.59
N SER A 7 8.61 47.24 13.04
CA SER A 7 9.31 46.32 12.15
C SER A 7 8.34 45.21 11.73
N LEU A 8 7.91 45.24 10.47
CA LEU A 8 7.04 44.23 9.87
C LEU A 8 7.92 43.03 9.46
N VAL A 9 7.92 41.98 10.27
CA VAL A 9 8.57 40.71 9.91
C VAL A 9 7.66 40.00 8.91
N PHE A 10 8.07 39.96 7.64
CA PHE A 10 7.51 39.04 6.65
C PHE A 10 8.03 37.63 6.98
N ILE A 11 7.16 36.79 7.55
CA ILE A 11 7.40 35.35 7.62
C ILE A 11 7.10 34.83 6.21
N LEU A 12 8.14 34.51 5.43
CA LEU A 12 7.98 33.60 4.31
C LEU A 12 7.64 32.23 4.90
N SER A 13 6.35 31.90 4.95
CA SER A 13 5.94 30.50 5.07
C SER A 13 6.32 29.82 3.75
N ALA A 14 7.45 29.11 3.76
CA ALA A 14 7.68 28.07 2.78
C ALA A 14 6.56 27.04 2.95
N HIS A 15 5.55 27.12 2.09
CA HIS A 15 4.57 26.05 1.96
C HIS A 15 5.35 24.92 1.31
N GLY A 16 5.79 23.95 2.11
CA GLY A 16 6.13 22.65 1.57
C GLY A 16 4.92 22.18 0.78
N VAL A 17 5.09 22.00 -0.53
CA VAL A 17 4.07 21.36 -1.37
C VAL A 17 4.02 19.92 -0.89
N GLN A 18 3.04 19.64 -0.04
CA GLN A 18 2.67 18.28 0.35
C GLN A 18 2.26 17.56 -0.93
N ALA A 19 2.90 16.43 -1.23
CA ALA A 19 2.46 15.57 -2.33
C ALA A 19 1.00 15.19 -2.08
N ALA A 20 0.12 15.45 -3.06
CA ALA A 20 -1.27 15.01 -2.98
C ALA A 20 -1.31 13.48 -2.84
N GLY A 21 -2.14 12.97 -1.93
CA GLY A 21 -2.40 11.54 -1.85
C GLY A 21 -3.02 11.05 -3.15
N THR A 22 -2.62 9.86 -3.62
CA THR A 22 -3.18 9.24 -4.83
C THR A 22 -4.68 9.01 -4.69
N ILE A 23 -5.45 9.29 -5.74
CA ILE A 23 -6.89 9.06 -5.83
C ILE A 23 -7.23 8.03 -6.92
N THR A 24 -8.45 7.47 -6.85
CA THR A 24 -8.99 6.56 -7.86
C THR A 24 -9.39 7.31 -9.14
N VAL A 25 -9.61 6.59 -10.24
CA VAL A 25 -10.18 7.17 -11.47
C VAL A 25 -11.59 7.70 -11.19
N GLY A 26 -12.43 6.93 -10.50
CA GLY A 26 -13.79 7.32 -10.14
C GLY A 26 -13.83 8.63 -9.36
N ASP A 27 -12.91 8.83 -8.41
CA ASP A 27 -12.80 10.10 -7.68
C ASP A 27 -12.33 11.24 -8.60
N ALA A 28 -11.37 10.98 -9.48
CA ALA A 28 -10.79 11.96 -10.39
C ALA A 28 -11.82 12.54 -11.39
N LEU A 29 -12.85 11.79 -11.76
CA LEU A 29 -13.94 12.24 -12.65
C LEU A 29 -14.73 13.42 -12.06
N TYR A 30 -14.80 13.54 -10.73
CA TYR A 30 -15.52 14.62 -10.03
C TYR A 30 -14.62 15.80 -9.64
N ILE A 31 -13.32 15.72 -9.91
CA ILE A 31 -12.38 16.81 -9.62
C ILE A 31 -12.54 17.94 -10.65
N PRO A 32 -12.60 19.22 -10.20
CA PRO A 32 -12.71 20.37 -11.10
C PRO A 32 -11.52 20.52 -12.05
N ASN A 33 -11.78 21.02 -13.28
CA ASN A 33 -10.73 21.34 -14.23
C ASN A 33 -9.76 22.40 -13.67
N GLY A 34 -8.49 22.29 -14.05
CA GLY A 34 -7.38 23.09 -13.54
C GLY A 34 -6.80 22.62 -12.20
N THR A 35 -7.25 21.48 -11.67
CA THR A 35 -6.76 20.94 -10.39
C THR A 35 -5.66 19.90 -10.63
N ASP A 36 -4.56 20.00 -9.90
CA ASP A 36 -3.51 18.98 -9.91
C ASP A 36 -3.97 17.72 -9.17
N VAL A 37 -3.73 16.56 -9.78
CA VAL A 37 -4.16 15.24 -9.28
C VAL A 37 -3.02 14.22 -9.43
N ALA A 38 -3.05 13.22 -8.56
CA ALA A 38 -2.29 11.98 -8.68
C ALA A 38 -3.31 10.83 -8.77
N VAL A 39 -3.44 10.20 -9.93
CA VAL A 39 -4.48 9.19 -10.21
C VAL A 39 -3.82 7.83 -10.46
N GLU A 40 -4.36 6.77 -9.87
CA GLU A 40 -4.02 5.40 -10.24
C GLU A 40 -5.19 4.70 -10.92
N GLY A 41 -4.91 3.95 -11.98
CA GLY A 41 -5.90 3.14 -12.69
C GLY A 41 -5.28 2.20 -13.72
N TYR A 42 -6.10 1.38 -14.35
CA TYR A 42 -5.70 0.43 -15.39
C TYR A 42 -5.89 1.01 -16.78
N ILE A 43 -4.94 0.76 -17.68
CA ILE A 43 -5.08 1.10 -19.09
C ILE A 43 -6.15 0.20 -19.73
N VAL A 44 -7.22 0.81 -20.24
CA VAL A 44 -8.37 0.08 -20.82
C VAL A 44 -8.64 0.42 -22.29
N GLY A 45 -7.83 1.27 -22.91
CA GLY A 45 -7.85 1.46 -24.36
C GLY A 45 -7.28 2.79 -24.84
N VAL A 46 -7.61 3.16 -26.08
CA VAL A 46 -7.23 4.43 -26.70
C VAL A 46 -8.49 5.21 -27.10
N PRO A 47 -8.72 6.44 -26.59
CA PRO A 47 -9.81 7.27 -27.06
C PRO A 47 -9.55 7.75 -28.48
N VAL A 48 -10.57 7.62 -29.35
CA VAL A 48 -10.55 8.09 -30.75
C VAL A 48 -11.70 9.07 -31.05
N GLY A 49 -12.53 9.35 -30.05
CA GLY A 49 -13.62 10.32 -30.09
C GLY A 49 -14.10 10.64 -28.67
N ILE A 50 -15.10 11.50 -28.55
CA ILE A 50 -15.69 11.89 -27.25
C ILE A 50 -16.27 10.69 -26.50
N ASP A 51 -16.98 9.79 -27.20
CA ASP A 51 -17.65 8.62 -26.62
C ASP A 51 -17.13 7.31 -27.23
N THR A 52 -15.88 7.26 -27.68
CA THR A 52 -15.36 6.10 -28.41
C THR A 52 -13.93 5.77 -28.01
N VAL A 53 -13.76 4.57 -27.48
CA VAL A 53 -12.48 3.99 -27.05
C VAL A 53 -12.23 2.70 -27.82
N GLU A 54 -11.07 2.60 -28.47
CA GLU A 54 -10.57 1.35 -29.04
C GLU A 54 -9.99 0.50 -27.92
N GLN A 55 -10.47 -0.73 -27.73
CA GLN A 55 -9.92 -1.71 -26.78
C GLN A 55 -9.03 -2.78 -27.46
N SER A 56 -8.93 -2.71 -28.78
CA SER A 56 -8.07 -3.56 -29.61
C SER A 56 -7.82 -2.88 -30.96
N ASN A 57 -6.83 -3.36 -31.72
CA ASN A 57 -6.47 -2.80 -33.03
C ASN A 57 -6.14 -1.30 -32.98
N PHE A 58 -5.42 -0.88 -31.94
CA PHE A 58 -5.15 0.53 -31.61
C PHE A 58 -4.53 1.29 -32.78
N THR A 59 -5.09 2.46 -33.06
CA THR A 59 -4.71 3.31 -34.20
C THR A 59 -3.86 4.52 -33.82
N SER A 60 -3.60 4.72 -32.52
CA SER A 60 -2.93 5.92 -31.99
C SER A 60 -2.10 5.63 -30.73
N ASP A 61 -1.00 6.36 -30.56
CA ASP A 61 -0.14 6.39 -29.37
C ASP A 61 -0.29 7.68 -28.55
N TYR A 62 -1.28 8.52 -28.87
CA TYR A 62 -1.38 9.88 -28.33
C TYR A 62 -2.18 9.99 -27.04
N ALA A 63 -2.89 8.94 -26.65
CA ALA A 63 -3.82 8.97 -25.55
C ALA A 63 -4.04 7.59 -24.95
N LEU A 64 -4.46 7.57 -23.69
CA LEU A 64 -4.94 6.38 -22.99
C LEU A 64 -6.31 6.65 -22.40
N ALA A 65 -7.17 5.63 -22.41
CA ALA A 65 -8.34 5.56 -21.54
C ALA A 65 -7.94 4.73 -20.32
N VAL A 66 -8.22 5.26 -19.12
CA VAL A 66 -7.82 4.66 -17.85
C VAL A 66 -9.06 4.50 -16.96
N ALA A 67 -9.21 3.37 -16.27
CA ALA A 67 -10.34 3.09 -15.38
C ALA A 67 -9.88 2.41 -14.07
N ASP A 68 -10.77 2.33 -13.07
CA ASP A 68 -10.47 1.62 -11.82
C ASP A 68 -10.45 0.09 -12.00
N ASP A 69 -11.16 -0.45 -12.99
CA ASP A 69 -11.20 -1.87 -13.33
C ASP A 69 -10.52 -2.14 -14.68
N ALA A 70 -9.64 -3.16 -14.73
CA ALA A 70 -8.88 -3.50 -15.93
C ALA A 70 -9.73 -4.03 -17.11
N SER A 71 -10.99 -4.39 -16.84
CA SER A 71 -11.97 -4.87 -17.81
C SER A 71 -13.06 -3.85 -18.13
N GLU A 72 -12.92 -2.59 -17.67
CA GLU A 72 -13.91 -1.54 -17.92
C GLU A 72 -14.17 -1.34 -19.43
N THR A 73 -15.44 -1.17 -19.79
CA THR A 73 -15.91 -0.93 -21.17
C THR A 73 -16.79 0.31 -21.30
N GLN A 74 -17.30 0.86 -20.19
CA GLN A 74 -18.14 2.05 -20.17
C GLN A 74 -17.28 3.30 -20.20
N VAL A 75 -17.45 4.10 -21.25
CA VAL A 75 -16.62 5.30 -21.49
C VAL A 75 -16.80 6.34 -20.37
N ASP A 76 -18.01 6.49 -19.82
CA ASP A 76 -18.32 7.42 -18.73
C ASP A 76 -17.54 7.15 -17.44
N ASP A 77 -17.05 5.91 -17.26
CA ASP A 77 -16.28 5.46 -16.09
C ASP A 77 -14.75 5.51 -16.35
N MET A 78 -14.32 6.06 -17.50
CA MET A 78 -12.93 6.20 -17.90
C MET A 78 -12.45 7.65 -17.80
N ILE A 79 -11.19 7.85 -17.43
CA ILE A 79 -10.52 9.15 -17.59
C ILE A 79 -9.59 9.11 -18.80
N PHE A 80 -9.63 10.13 -19.64
CA PHE A 80 -8.77 10.21 -20.83
C PHE A 80 -7.47 10.94 -20.52
N VAL A 81 -6.34 10.27 -20.73
CA VAL A 81 -5.01 10.81 -20.45
C VAL A 81 -4.33 11.15 -21.77
N LYS A 82 -3.91 12.41 -21.93
CA LYS A 82 -3.15 12.86 -23.09
C LYS A 82 -1.68 12.49 -22.92
N LEU A 83 -1.10 11.80 -23.90
CA LEU A 83 0.32 11.45 -23.89
C LEU A 83 1.14 12.51 -24.64
N ASP A 84 1.96 13.23 -23.90
CA ASP A 84 3.03 14.05 -24.47
C ASP A 84 4.12 13.19 -25.11
N SER A 85 4.90 13.78 -26.01
CA SER A 85 5.79 13.03 -26.92
C SER A 85 6.79 12.14 -26.21
N GLU A 86 7.20 12.49 -24.99
CA GLU A 86 8.13 11.70 -24.19
C GLU A 86 7.54 10.37 -23.69
N TYR A 87 6.23 10.29 -23.50
CA TYR A 87 5.56 9.08 -23.02
C TYR A 87 5.08 8.15 -24.14
N ARG A 88 4.89 8.65 -25.36
CA ARG A 88 4.24 7.89 -26.45
C ARG A 88 4.96 6.60 -26.83
N SER A 89 6.29 6.62 -26.85
CA SER A 89 7.07 5.42 -27.21
C SER A 89 6.94 4.31 -26.17
N GLU A 90 6.78 4.67 -24.90
CA GLU A 90 6.69 3.70 -23.81
C GLU A 90 5.26 3.28 -23.51
N TYR A 91 4.31 4.21 -23.56
CA TYR A 91 2.93 3.98 -23.09
C TYR A 91 1.88 3.92 -24.20
N GLY A 92 2.19 4.37 -25.42
CA GLY A 92 1.25 4.36 -26.53
C GLY A 92 0.87 2.93 -26.94
N LEU A 93 -0.44 2.65 -27.03
CA LEU A 93 -0.95 1.30 -27.28
C LEU A 93 -0.87 0.84 -28.74
N GLN A 94 -0.71 1.74 -29.71
CA GLN A 94 -0.46 1.33 -31.10
C GLN A 94 0.90 0.62 -31.22
N ASN A 95 1.93 1.13 -30.55
CA ASN A 95 3.23 0.46 -30.50
C ASN A 95 3.33 -0.59 -29.38
N ASN A 96 2.60 -0.42 -28.29
CA ASN A 96 2.68 -1.26 -27.09
C ASN A 96 1.32 -1.88 -26.70
N PRO A 97 0.67 -2.68 -27.57
CA PRO A 97 -0.67 -3.21 -27.30
C PRO A 97 -0.74 -4.12 -26.07
N GLY A 98 0.40 -4.67 -25.61
CA GLY A 98 0.50 -5.49 -24.41
C GLY A 98 0.32 -4.73 -23.10
N LEU A 99 0.25 -3.39 -23.11
CA LEU A 99 0.01 -2.59 -21.91
C LEU A 99 -1.46 -2.53 -21.50
N MET A 100 -2.37 -3.07 -22.30
CA MET A 100 -3.77 -3.25 -21.88
C MET A 100 -3.85 -3.99 -20.55
N GLY A 101 -4.64 -3.46 -19.61
CA GLY A 101 -4.78 -3.98 -18.26
C GLY A 101 -3.59 -3.71 -17.34
N THR A 102 -2.57 -2.94 -17.79
CA THR A 102 -1.47 -2.52 -16.91
C THR A 102 -1.95 -1.39 -16.00
N LYS A 103 -1.70 -1.52 -14.70
CA LYS A 103 -1.95 -0.43 -13.74
C LYS A 103 -0.88 0.65 -13.89
N ILE A 104 -1.28 1.90 -13.89
CA ILE A 104 -0.41 3.07 -14.00
C ILE A 104 -0.79 4.12 -12.96
N ARG A 105 0.18 4.94 -12.59
CA ARG A 105 0.01 6.18 -11.83
C ARG A 105 0.28 7.36 -12.75
N ILE A 106 -0.62 8.34 -12.73
CA ILE A 106 -0.54 9.56 -13.51
C ILE A 106 -0.57 10.74 -12.55
N ASP A 107 0.50 11.54 -12.51
CA ASP A 107 0.47 12.87 -11.89
C ASP A 107 0.28 13.90 -13.01
N GLY A 108 -0.62 14.87 -12.81
CA GLY A 108 -0.94 15.88 -13.82
C GLY A 108 -2.07 16.81 -13.42
N THR A 109 -2.55 17.61 -14.36
CA THR A 109 -3.67 18.53 -14.14
C THR A 109 -4.94 18.01 -14.81
N ARG A 110 -6.04 17.90 -14.05
CA ARG A 110 -7.38 17.60 -14.57
C ARG A 110 -7.82 18.69 -15.53
N ASP A 111 -8.14 18.32 -16.76
CA ASP A 111 -8.87 19.16 -17.70
C ASP A 111 -9.62 18.28 -18.70
N ASP A 112 -10.50 18.86 -19.51
CA ASP A 112 -11.20 18.08 -20.52
C ASP A 112 -10.25 17.69 -21.66
N TYR A 113 -10.25 16.43 -22.06
CA TYR A 113 -9.54 15.94 -23.23
C TYR A 113 -10.52 15.15 -24.11
N PHE A 114 -10.58 15.47 -25.41
CA PHE A 114 -11.68 15.04 -26.31
C PHE A 114 -13.09 15.49 -25.88
N ALA A 115 -13.21 16.57 -25.10
CA ALA A 115 -14.47 16.98 -24.45
C ALA A 115 -15.05 15.90 -23.51
N HIS A 116 -14.17 15.04 -23.02
CA HIS A 116 -14.40 14.07 -21.96
C HIS A 116 -13.52 14.44 -20.75
N GLN A 117 -13.89 14.00 -19.54
CA GLN A 117 -13.06 14.14 -18.36
C GLN A 117 -11.69 13.50 -18.60
N GLY A 118 -10.61 14.26 -18.36
CA GLY A 118 -9.27 13.82 -18.69
C GLY A 118 -8.14 14.40 -17.85
N ILE A 119 -6.92 13.97 -18.12
CA ILE A 119 -5.69 14.60 -17.65
C ILE A 119 -5.00 15.13 -18.90
N GLU A 120 -5.15 16.42 -19.16
CA GLU A 120 -4.59 17.04 -20.37
C GLU A 120 -3.09 17.33 -20.22
N TYR A 121 -2.64 17.66 -19.01
CA TYR A 121 -1.26 18.03 -18.73
C TYR A 121 -0.65 16.99 -17.78
N VAL A 122 0.00 15.98 -18.35
CA VAL A 122 0.70 14.93 -17.59
C VAL A 122 2.07 15.45 -17.18
N THR A 123 2.39 15.39 -15.89
CA THR A 123 3.70 15.77 -15.34
C THR A 123 4.54 14.56 -14.97
N SER A 124 3.90 13.43 -14.68
CA SER A 124 4.56 12.15 -14.42
C SER A 124 3.63 11.00 -14.81
N LEU A 125 4.21 9.94 -15.36
CA LEU A 125 3.50 8.71 -15.72
C LEU A 125 4.41 7.52 -15.41
N SER A 126 3.92 6.59 -14.59
CA SER A 126 4.65 5.38 -14.21
C SER A 126 3.74 4.16 -14.19
N LYS A 127 4.31 2.98 -14.51
CA LYS A 127 3.63 1.69 -14.28
C LYS A 127 3.60 1.38 -12.78
N VAL A 128 2.49 0.81 -12.31
CA VAL A 128 2.32 0.32 -10.94
C VAL A 128 2.37 -1.20 -10.99
N SER A 129 3.37 -1.81 -10.37
CA SER A 129 3.49 -3.27 -10.32
C SER A 129 2.31 -3.87 -9.57
N THR A 130 1.48 -4.63 -10.27
CA THR A 130 0.57 -5.59 -9.66
C THR A 130 1.34 -6.90 -9.54
N ASP A 131 2.07 -7.09 -8.45
CA ASP A 131 2.73 -8.36 -8.16
C ASP A 131 1.66 -9.44 -7.96
N ASP A 132 1.40 -10.21 -9.02
CA ASP A 132 0.83 -11.55 -8.89
C ASP A 132 1.98 -12.55 -9.05
N GLY A 133 2.35 -13.19 -7.95
CA GLY A 133 3.60 -13.92 -7.80
C GLY A 133 3.71 -15.14 -8.72
N GLY A 134 4.87 -15.33 -9.36
CA GLY A 134 5.10 -16.54 -10.13
C GLY A 134 6.42 -16.66 -10.88
N SER A 135 7.49 -16.92 -10.13
CA SER A 135 8.73 -17.59 -10.57
C SER A 135 9.67 -16.84 -11.50
N GLY A 136 10.92 -16.77 -11.04
CA GLY A 136 11.98 -15.97 -11.64
C GLY A 136 12.49 -16.47 -12.96
N ASP A 137 12.91 -15.51 -13.76
CA ASP A 137 14.17 -15.54 -14.46
C ASP A 137 14.81 -14.15 -14.34
N ASP A 138 16.12 -14.20 -14.12
CA ASP A 138 17.06 -13.09 -14.09
C ASP A 138 16.94 -12.27 -15.39
N ASP A 139 16.25 -11.13 -15.31
CA ASP A 139 16.43 -10.04 -16.24
C ASP A 139 16.41 -8.75 -15.42
N GLY A 140 17.35 -7.86 -15.71
CA GLY A 140 17.55 -6.57 -15.06
C GLY A 140 16.38 -5.63 -15.35
N SER A 141 15.21 -5.98 -14.82
CA SER A 141 13.99 -5.22 -14.87
C SER A 141 14.16 -4.06 -13.89
N THR A 142 14.45 -2.89 -14.43
CA THR A 142 14.30 -1.60 -13.77
C THR A 142 12.88 -1.51 -13.22
N TYR A 143 12.72 -1.95 -11.97
CA TYR A 143 11.70 -1.45 -11.07
C TYR A 143 11.70 0.08 -11.21
N THR A 144 10.52 0.69 -11.29
CA THR A 144 10.29 2.14 -11.42
C THR A 144 10.86 2.87 -10.20
N GLY A 145 12.19 2.97 -10.17
CA GLY A 145 13.03 3.18 -9.01
C GLY A 145 13.27 4.64 -8.73
N SER A 146 12.25 5.35 -8.25
CA SER A 146 12.47 6.57 -7.45
C SER A 146 12.53 6.25 -5.96
N TYR A 147 11.64 5.37 -5.47
CA TYR A 147 11.51 5.11 -4.03
C TYR A 147 12.80 4.55 -3.42
N TYR A 148 13.43 3.59 -4.10
CA TYR A 148 14.72 3.01 -3.70
C TYR A 148 15.90 3.56 -4.52
N GLN A 149 15.71 4.67 -5.25
CA GLN A 149 16.74 5.19 -6.17
C GLN A 149 18.06 5.46 -5.46
N ASP A 150 17.99 6.11 -4.30
CA ASP A 150 19.16 6.47 -3.51
C ASP A 150 19.82 5.24 -2.87
N ALA A 151 19.10 4.11 -2.78
CA ALA A 151 19.59 2.84 -2.26
C ALA A 151 20.20 1.95 -3.35
N GLU A 152 19.98 2.26 -4.62
CA GLU A 152 20.36 1.42 -5.75
C GLU A 152 21.89 1.28 -5.87
N GLY A 153 22.36 0.03 -6.03
CA GLY A 153 23.78 -0.29 -6.12
C GLY A 153 24.59 -0.07 -4.82
N LEU A 154 23.96 0.41 -3.75
CA LEU A 154 24.60 0.52 -2.44
C LEU A 154 24.67 -0.84 -1.74
N SER A 155 25.62 -0.98 -0.81
CA SER A 155 25.72 -2.17 0.05
C SER A 155 26.19 -1.80 1.45
N GLY A 156 26.04 -2.74 2.40
CA GLY A 156 26.48 -2.58 3.78
C GLY A 156 25.90 -1.35 4.47
N TYR A 157 26.77 -0.54 5.07
CA TYR A 157 26.36 0.66 5.82
C TYR A 157 25.66 1.72 4.96
N ALA A 158 26.14 1.92 3.73
CA ALA A 158 25.57 2.93 2.83
C ALA A 158 24.13 2.58 2.42
N LEU A 159 23.90 1.30 2.09
CA LEU A 159 22.56 0.80 1.81
C LEU A 159 21.64 0.95 3.02
N LYS A 160 22.12 0.57 4.21
CA LYS A 160 21.35 0.71 5.44
C LYS A 160 20.93 2.17 5.71
N GLN A 161 21.82 3.13 5.50
CA GLN A 161 21.49 4.54 5.72
C GLN A 161 20.48 5.06 4.70
N SER A 162 20.66 4.75 3.42
CA SER A 162 19.70 5.18 2.40
C SER A 162 18.32 4.58 2.63
N LEU A 163 18.23 3.29 2.95
CA LEU A 163 16.96 2.66 3.32
C LEU A 163 16.35 3.29 4.57
N HIS A 164 17.17 3.68 5.56
CA HIS A 164 16.68 4.37 6.74
C HIS A 164 16.09 5.74 6.40
N GLU A 165 16.78 6.55 5.60
CA GLU A 165 16.29 7.88 5.15
C GLU A 165 14.99 7.78 4.33
N ILE A 166 14.76 6.65 3.65
CA ILE A 166 13.51 6.40 2.92
C ILE A 166 12.33 6.10 3.88
N ILE A 167 12.60 5.48 5.04
CA ILE A 167 11.55 4.94 5.94
C ILE A 167 11.48 5.61 7.31
N ASP A 168 12.30 6.63 7.59
CA ASP A 168 12.44 7.22 8.92
C ASP A 168 11.26 8.12 9.35
N ASP A 169 10.41 8.53 8.42
CA ASP A 169 9.21 9.33 8.69
C ASP A 169 8.00 8.46 9.14
N HIS A 170 8.26 7.44 9.95
CA HIS A 170 7.21 6.61 10.53
C HIS A 170 6.61 7.26 11.78
N THR A 171 5.29 7.11 11.95
CA THR A 171 4.62 7.53 13.19
C THR A 171 4.67 6.40 14.21
N GLU A 172 5.42 6.60 15.29
CA GLU A 172 5.45 5.65 16.40
C GLU A 172 4.16 5.70 17.22
N LEU A 173 3.56 4.54 17.46
CA LEU A 173 2.40 4.40 18.33
C LEU A 173 2.81 4.07 19.76
N SER A 174 2.12 4.66 20.72
CA SER A 174 2.22 4.18 22.10
C SER A 174 1.63 2.78 22.21
N TYR A 175 2.10 1.99 23.17
CA TYR A 175 1.57 0.64 23.38
C TYR A 175 0.05 0.63 23.60
N SER A 176 -0.52 1.64 24.25
CA SER A 176 -1.97 1.78 24.40
C SER A 176 -2.70 2.03 23.08
N ASN A 177 -2.10 2.82 22.16
CA ASN A 177 -2.69 3.14 20.87
C ASN A 177 -2.67 1.95 19.89
N VAL A 178 -1.79 0.96 20.12
CA VAL A 178 -1.78 -0.29 19.33
C VAL A 178 -3.15 -0.97 19.36
N TRP A 179 -3.89 -0.91 20.47
CA TRP A 179 -5.23 -1.50 20.53
C TRP A 179 -6.17 -0.89 19.47
N ASP A 180 -6.15 0.42 19.33
CA ASP A 180 -6.98 1.10 18.35
C ASP A 180 -6.51 0.77 16.93
N ALA A 181 -5.20 0.72 16.70
CA ALA A 181 -4.64 0.33 15.40
C ALA A 181 -5.06 -1.08 14.99
N LEU A 182 -4.94 -2.09 15.88
CA LEU A 182 -5.31 -3.47 15.58
C LEU A 182 -6.80 -3.66 15.30
N ARG A 183 -7.66 -2.82 15.91
CA ARG A 183 -9.10 -2.82 15.57
C ARG A 183 -9.36 -2.35 14.14
N HIS A 184 -8.41 -1.68 13.49
CA HIS A 184 -8.52 -1.24 12.10
C HIS A 184 -7.75 -2.16 11.15
N THR A 185 -6.50 -2.52 11.48
CA THR A 185 -5.64 -3.33 10.59
C THR A 185 -6.12 -4.77 10.46
N ASP A 186 -6.78 -5.28 11.49
CA ASP A 186 -7.23 -6.68 11.57
C ASP A 186 -8.75 -6.80 11.63
N GLU A 187 -9.47 -5.75 11.19
CA GLU A 187 -10.93 -5.80 11.07
C GLU A 187 -11.35 -7.04 10.27
N ASP A 188 -12.30 -7.81 10.80
CA ASP A 188 -12.86 -8.95 10.08
C ASP A 188 -13.62 -8.45 8.84
N PRO A 189 -13.21 -8.84 7.62
CA PRO A 189 -13.86 -8.38 6.39
C PRO A 189 -15.34 -8.76 6.30
N SER A 190 -15.77 -9.77 7.05
CA SER A 190 -17.16 -10.24 7.11
C SER A 190 -17.97 -9.61 8.25
N ASN A 191 -17.31 -8.95 9.21
CA ASN A 191 -17.94 -8.29 10.35
C ASN A 191 -17.07 -7.16 10.92
N SER A 192 -17.35 -5.93 10.51
CA SER A 192 -16.57 -4.74 10.91
C SER A 192 -16.63 -4.38 12.40
N ASN A 193 -17.45 -5.06 13.21
CA ASN A 193 -17.44 -4.91 14.67
C ASN A 193 -16.36 -5.77 15.35
N ASN A 194 -15.70 -6.64 14.58
CA ASN A 194 -14.79 -7.66 15.07
C ASN A 194 -13.38 -7.51 14.47
N VAL A 195 -12.42 -8.18 15.11
CA VAL A 195 -11.10 -8.45 14.57
C VAL A 195 -10.95 -9.94 14.26
N LEU A 196 -10.16 -10.26 13.24
CA LEU A 196 -9.81 -11.63 12.88
C LEU A 196 -8.50 -12.04 13.58
N LEU A 197 -8.58 -13.02 14.47
CA LEU A 197 -7.43 -13.47 15.24
C LEU A 197 -6.45 -14.25 14.36
N LEU A 198 -5.16 -13.91 14.44
CA LEU A 198 -4.12 -14.38 13.52
C LEU A 198 -4.10 -15.90 13.38
N TYR A 199 -3.83 -16.61 14.50
CA TYR A 199 -3.62 -18.05 14.48
C TYR A 199 -4.93 -18.85 14.45
N SER A 200 -5.94 -18.45 15.22
CA SER A 200 -7.20 -19.22 15.29
C SER A 200 -8.16 -18.94 14.14
N GLY A 201 -8.01 -17.81 13.44
CA GLY A 201 -8.94 -17.35 12.40
C GLY A 201 -10.34 -17.04 12.94
N LYS A 202 -10.51 -16.94 14.26
CA LYS A 202 -11.80 -16.61 14.88
C LYS A 202 -12.05 -15.10 14.80
N SER A 203 -13.32 -14.73 14.71
CA SER A 203 -13.79 -13.35 14.70
C SER A 203 -14.25 -12.95 16.10
N TYR A 204 -13.51 -12.05 16.76
CA TYR A 204 -13.79 -11.61 18.14
C TYR A 204 -14.17 -10.13 18.15
N SER A 205 -14.97 -9.69 19.12
CA SER A 205 -15.31 -8.26 19.21
C SER A 205 -14.04 -7.41 19.30
N LYS A 206 -14.04 -6.25 18.62
CA LYS A 206 -13.00 -5.24 18.74
C LYS A 206 -12.73 -4.79 20.18
N TYR A 207 -13.68 -5.02 21.09
CA TYR A 207 -13.63 -4.57 22.48
C TYR A 207 -13.45 -5.70 23.49
N ASP A 208 -13.41 -6.96 23.06
CA ASP A 208 -13.05 -8.12 23.91
C ASP A 208 -11.52 -8.27 23.99
N ASN A 209 -10.82 -7.14 24.19
CA ASN A 209 -9.37 -7.07 24.21
C ASN A 209 -8.86 -6.92 25.65
N GLY A 210 -7.85 -7.72 26.03
CA GLY A 210 -7.44 -7.77 27.43
C GLY A 210 -6.40 -8.83 27.74
N GLY A 211 -6.66 -9.60 28.78
CA GLY A 211 -5.74 -10.59 29.33
C GLY A 211 -6.44 -11.76 30.03
N TYR A 212 -7.77 -11.82 29.97
CA TYR A 212 -8.54 -12.96 30.44
C TYR A 212 -8.66 -14.01 29.33
N VAL A 213 -9.10 -15.21 29.72
CA VAL A 213 -9.50 -16.24 28.74
C VAL A 213 -10.65 -15.70 27.90
N ASP A 214 -10.67 -16.04 26.61
CA ASP A 214 -11.59 -15.53 25.59
C ASP A 214 -11.43 -14.03 25.25
N ASP A 215 -10.49 -13.31 25.88
CA ASP A 215 -10.03 -12.04 25.33
C ASP A 215 -9.04 -12.29 24.19
N TRP A 216 -8.89 -11.30 23.31
CA TRP A 216 -7.72 -11.21 22.45
C TRP A 216 -6.68 -10.25 23.03
N ASN A 217 -5.41 -10.53 22.75
CA ASN A 217 -4.29 -9.67 23.10
C ASN A 217 -3.35 -9.46 21.91
N ARG A 218 -2.27 -8.72 22.16
CA ARG A 218 -1.25 -8.37 21.17
C ARG A 218 -0.20 -9.47 21.10
N GLU A 219 -0.18 -10.19 19.99
CA GLU A 219 0.91 -11.08 19.62
C GLU A 219 2.07 -10.27 19.05
N HIS A 220 3.26 -10.48 19.57
CA HIS A 220 4.50 -10.04 18.95
C HIS A 220 4.99 -11.19 18.07
N VAL A 221 4.69 -11.15 16.76
CA VAL A 221 5.00 -12.24 15.83
C VAL A 221 6.50 -12.55 15.86
N TRP A 222 7.35 -11.52 15.79
CA TRP A 222 8.72 -11.65 16.27
C TRP A 222 8.75 -11.52 17.80
N ALA A 223 8.96 -12.64 18.51
CA ALA A 223 8.86 -12.63 19.97
C ALA A 223 9.91 -11.70 20.58
N LYS A 224 9.47 -10.89 21.56
CA LYS A 224 10.31 -9.93 22.29
C LYS A 224 11.65 -10.50 22.78
N SER A 225 11.64 -11.76 23.23
CA SER A 225 12.84 -12.45 23.72
C SER A 225 13.89 -12.71 22.65
N HIS A 226 13.52 -12.78 21.36
CA HIS A 226 14.48 -12.96 20.27
C HIS A 226 15.16 -11.65 19.86
N GLY A 227 14.50 -10.51 20.05
CA GLY A 227 15.03 -9.19 19.69
C GLY A 227 15.54 -8.32 20.85
N ASP A 228 15.48 -8.82 22.09
CA ASP A 228 15.83 -8.07 23.32
C ASP A 228 15.12 -6.70 23.43
N PHE A 229 13.79 -6.70 23.22
CA PHE A 229 12.97 -5.49 23.32
C PHE A 229 11.74 -5.67 24.21
N GLY A 230 11.20 -4.55 24.68
CA GLY A 230 10.02 -4.50 25.54
C GLY A 230 8.76 -4.06 24.80
N THR A 231 7.94 -3.27 25.48
CA THR A 231 6.74 -2.62 24.91
C THR A 231 6.94 -1.11 24.75
N SER A 232 8.19 -0.66 24.73
CA SER A 232 8.55 0.74 24.45
C SER A 232 8.28 1.06 22.98
N MET A 233 8.04 2.34 22.69
CA MET A 233 7.87 2.83 21.33
C MET A 233 9.07 2.45 20.44
N GLY A 234 8.78 2.21 19.15
CA GLY A 234 9.69 1.58 18.20
C GLY A 234 9.34 0.09 18.05
N ALA A 235 10.34 -0.79 18.12
CA ALA A 235 10.15 -2.23 17.89
C ALA A 235 9.06 -2.89 18.77
N GLY A 236 8.85 -2.39 20.00
CA GLY A 236 7.87 -2.94 20.94
C GLY A 236 6.41 -2.61 20.62
N THR A 237 6.17 -1.65 19.72
CA THR A 237 4.85 -1.12 19.36
C THR A 237 4.62 -1.11 17.85
N ASP A 238 5.52 -1.71 17.08
CA ASP A 238 5.45 -1.74 15.64
C ASP A 238 4.28 -2.63 15.18
N ILE A 239 3.35 -2.02 14.45
CA ILE A 239 2.12 -2.65 13.97
C ILE A 239 2.34 -3.57 12.78
N HIS A 240 3.52 -3.56 12.15
CA HIS A 240 3.85 -4.49 11.09
C HIS A 240 3.97 -5.92 11.60
N HIS A 241 4.32 -6.14 12.88
CA HIS A 241 4.45 -7.49 13.46
C HIS A 241 3.60 -7.71 14.73
N LEU A 242 2.81 -6.71 15.13
CA LEU A 242 1.82 -6.85 16.18
C LEU A 242 0.47 -7.27 15.60
N ARG A 243 -0.10 -8.38 16.07
CA ARG A 243 -1.39 -8.91 15.57
C ARG A 243 -2.32 -9.31 16.72
N PRO A 244 -3.64 -9.27 16.55
CA PRO A 244 -4.57 -9.78 17.55
C PRO A 244 -4.55 -11.32 17.56
N THR A 245 -4.47 -11.91 18.75
CA THR A 245 -4.59 -13.35 18.95
C THR A 245 -5.37 -13.64 20.22
N ASP A 246 -5.95 -14.83 20.33
CA ASP A 246 -6.56 -15.28 21.58
C ASP A 246 -5.46 -15.37 22.66
N VAL A 247 -5.76 -14.93 23.89
CA VAL A 247 -4.82 -14.92 25.01
C VAL A 247 -4.24 -16.32 25.30
N THR A 248 -5.04 -17.38 25.22
CA THR A 248 -4.58 -18.76 25.49
C THR A 248 -3.65 -19.24 24.39
N VAL A 249 -3.98 -18.93 23.14
CA VAL A 249 -3.20 -19.27 21.95
C VAL A 249 -1.87 -18.51 21.97
N ASN A 250 -1.88 -17.22 22.32
CA ASN A 250 -0.65 -16.43 22.52
C ASN A 250 0.25 -17.06 23.58
N SER A 251 -0.34 -17.38 24.73
CA SER A 251 0.41 -17.99 25.82
C SER A 251 1.00 -19.35 25.45
N ALA A 252 0.31 -20.12 24.60
CA ALA A 252 0.79 -21.41 24.12
C ALA A 252 1.93 -21.25 23.10
N ARG A 253 1.83 -20.27 22.20
CA ARG A 253 2.91 -19.93 21.26
C ARG A 253 4.17 -19.49 22.03
N GLY A 254 4.01 -18.65 23.04
CA GLY A 254 5.11 -18.17 23.87
C GLY A 254 6.22 -17.49 23.04
N ASN A 255 7.36 -18.16 22.93
CA ASN A 255 8.52 -17.75 22.13
C ASN A 255 9.02 -18.87 21.21
N LEU A 256 8.14 -19.79 20.82
CA LEU A 256 8.47 -20.84 19.85
C LEU A 256 8.77 -20.20 18.50
N ASP A 257 9.76 -20.78 17.81
CA ASP A 257 10.14 -20.40 16.46
C ASP A 257 9.05 -20.88 15.48
N PHE A 258 8.93 -20.22 14.33
CA PHE A 258 8.03 -20.69 13.29
C PHE A 258 8.70 -21.79 12.46
N ASP A 259 8.11 -22.98 12.45
CA ASP A 259 8.48 -24.13 11.61
C ASP A 259 7.26 -25.06 11.50
N GLU A 260 7.39 -26.17 10.78
CA GLU A 260 6.43 -27.27 10.75
C GLU A 260 6.27 -27.87 12.15
N GLY A 261 5.02 -27.96 12.61
CA GLY A 261 4.69 -28.39 13.95
C GLY A 261 4.42 -29.90 14.03
N GLY A 262 4.16 -30.38 15.24
CA GLY A 262 3.80 -31.77 15.48
C GLY A 262 2.31 -31.98 15.71
N SER A 263 1.83 -31.48 16.85
CA SER A 263 0.47 -31.75 17.34
C SER A 263 -0.43 -30.55 17.11
N ALA A 264 -1.68 -30.81 16.72
CA ALA A 264 -2.67 -29.75 16.53
C ALA A 264 -2.97 -29.02 17.85
N PHE A 265 -3.01 -27.69 17.81
CA PHE A 265 -3.45 -26.88 18.94
C PHE A 265 -4.98 -26.74 18.93
N TYR A 266 -5.65 -27.13 20.01
CA TYR A 266 -7.11 -27.32 20.00
C TYR A 266 -7.92 -26.03 19.85
N GLU A 267 -7.39 -24.87 20.29
CA GLU A 267 -8.10 -23.59 20.19
C GLU A 267 -7.85 -22.83 18.87
N ALA A 268 -6.87 -23.28 18.09
CA ALA A 268 -6.47 -22.69 16.81
C ALA A 268 -6.45 -23.76 15.71
N PRO A 269 -7.58 -23.98 15.01
CA PRO A 269 -7.66 -24.99 13.95
C PRO A 269 -6.65 -24.72 12.82
N GLY A 270 -5.94 -25.77 12.42
CA GLY A 270 -4.90 -25.68 11.39
C GLY A 270 -3.55 -25.15 11.91
N THR A 271 -3.45 -24.86 13.21
CA THR A 271 -2.18 -24.55 13.87
C THR A 271 -1.65 -25.78 14.60
N TYR A 272 -0.34 -26.00 14.49
CA TYR A 272 0.37 -27.11 15.11
C TYR A 272 1.53 -26.59 15.94
N TYR A 273 2.01 -27.39 16.87
CA TYR A 273 3.15 -27.04 17.71
C TYR A 273 3.87 -28.30 18.19
N ASP A 274 5.12 -28.14 18.59
CA ASP A 274 5.86 -29.14 19.33
C ASP A 274 6.76 -28.51 20.42
N GLY A 275 7.95 -29.05 20.65
CA GLY A 275 8.83 -28.61 21.75
C GLY A 275 9.51 -27.27 21.49
N ASP A 276 9.72 -26.90 20.23
CA ASP A 276 10.44 -25.71 19.80
C ASP A 276 9.78 -24.97 18.63
N SER A 277 8.76 -25.54 17.98
CA SER A 277 8.07 -24.93 16.85
C SER A 277 6.60 -24.57 17.10
N TRP A 278 6.17 -23.52 16.42
CA TRP A 278 4.77 -23.14 16.22
C TRP A 278 4.48 -23.00 14.72
N GLU A 279 3.56 -23.81 14.22
CA GLU A 279 3.12 -23.77 12.84
C GLU A 279 1.78 -23.03 12.74
N PRO A 280 1.73 -21.83 12.16
CA PRO A 280 0.46 -21.13 11.98
C PRO A 280 -0.36 -21.81 10.87
N ARG A 281 -1.68 -21.60 10.88
CA ARG A 281 -2.56 -22.05 9.79
C ARG A 281 -2.07 -21.55 8.43
N ASP A 282 -2.24 -22.36 7.39
CA ASP A 282 -1.76 -22.06 6.03
C ASP A 282 -2.14 -20.67 5.52
N ALA A 283 -3.35 -20.23 5.86
CA ALA A 283 -3.89 -18.93 5.46
C ALA A 283 -3.09 -17.72 5.98
N VAL A 284 -2.23 -17.88 7.00
CA VAL A 284 -1.39 -16.79 7.53
C VAL A 284 0.11 -17.09 7.52
N LYS A 285 0.55 -18.25 7.01
CA LYS A 285 1.98 -18.58 6.89
C LYS A 285 2.75 -17.51 6.10
N GLY A 286 2.17 -17.03 4.99
CA GLY A 286 2.77 -15.96 4.18
C GLY A 286 2.83 -14.61 4.88
N ASP A 287 1.82 -14.28 5.70
CA ASP A 287 1.84 -13.05 6.49
C ASP A 287 2.92 -13.13 7.57
N VAL A 288 2.97 -14.23 8.31
CA VAL A 288 4.00 -14.47 9.32
C VAL A 288 5.40 -14.37 8.72
N ALA A 289 5.63 -14.99 7.56
CA ALA A 289 6.94 -14.93 6.89
C ALA A 289 7.36 -13.51 6.48
N ARG A 290 6.42 -12.60 6.17
CA ARG A 290 6.74 -11.19 5.84
C ARG A 290 6.95 -10.31 7.07
N MET A 291 6.49 -10.74 8.24
CA MET A 291 6.63 -10.01 9.51
C MET A 291 7.96 -10.30 10.23
N ILE A 292 8.73 -11.29 9.77
CA ILE A 292 9.99 -11.77 10.36
C ILE A 292 11.16 -11.33 9.47
#